data_AF-A0A4W4ELG8-F1
#
_entry.id   AF-A0A4W4ELG8-F1
#
_cell.length_a   1.000
_cell.length_b   1.000
_cell.length_c   1.000
_cell.angle_alpha   90.00
_cell.angle_beta   90.00
_cell.angle_gamma   90.00
#
_symmetry.space_group_name_H-M   'P 1'
#
loop_
_entity.id
_entity.type
_entity.pdbx_description
1 polymer ?
#
loop_
_entity_poly.entity_id
_entity_poly.type
_entity_poly.pdbx_seq_one_letter_code
_entity_poly.pdbx_strand_id
1 'polypeptide(L)'
;MEPAINVLVSQFKTFAGKDGPSHTLSKEEFQSLVASQLPNFVKNAADPAVIDHLMGSLDVNNDGELTFQEFWQLIGKLASKHGGYSQ
;
A
#
# COMPACT_ATOMS: atom_id res chain seq x y z
N MET A 1 -9.01 -3.36 16.86
CA MET A 1 -8.74 -2.56 15.64
C MET A 1 -7.44 -1.77 15.78
N GLU A 2 -7.21 -1.10 16.91
CA GLU A 2 -5.94 -0.38 17.20
C GLU A 2 -4.63 -1.16 16.95
N PRO A 3 -4.47 -2.45 17.32
CA PRO A 3 -3.20 -3.15 17.09
C PRO A 3 -2.91 -3.40 15.60
N ALA A 4 -3.93 -3.64 14.78
CA ALA A 4 -3.74 -3.88 13.34
C ALA A 4 -3.29 -2.61 12.61
N ILE A 5 -3.83 -1.45 13.01
CA ILE A 5 -3.43 -0.14 12.48
C ILE A 5 -1.98 0.15 12.87
N ASN A 6 -1.61 -0.09 14.12
CA ASN A 6 -0.23 0.13 14.58
C ASN A 6 0.77 -0.76 13.85
N VAL A 7 0.42 -2.02 13.58
CA VAL A 7 1.25 -2.92 12.77
C VAL A 7 1.41 -2.40 11.35
N LEU A 8 0.32 -1.96 10.70
CA LEU A 8 0.38 -1.37 9.35
C LEU A 8 1.25 -0.11 9.30
N VAL A 9 1.09 0.81 10.26
CA VAL A 9 1.91 2.03 10.38
C VAL A 9 3.38 1.70 10.59
N SER A 10 3.66 0.77 11.51
CA SER A 10 5.04 0.36 11.79
C SER A 10 5.69 -0.25 10.54
N GLN A 11 4.93 -1.01 9.77
CA GLN A 11 5.42 -1.68 8.57
C GLN A 11 5.59 -0.67 7.44
N PHE A 12 4.63 0.23 7.24
CA PHE A 12 4.80 1.38 6.35
C PHE A 12 6.12 2.11 6.66
N LYS A 13 6.38 2.44 7.93
CA LYS A 13 7.65 3.08 8.34
C LYS A 13 8.89 2.21 8.08
N THR A 14 8.81 0.90 8.31
CA THR A 14 9.92 -0.02 8.06
C THR A 14 10.27 -0.10 6.58
N PHE A 15 9.26 -0.03 5.70
CA PHE A 15 9.48 -0.03 4.26
C PHE A 15 9.83 1.35 3.73
N ALA A 16 9.14 2.43 4.11
CA ALA A 16 9.35 3.82 3.65
C ALA A 16 10.72 4.43 4.01
N GLY A 17 11.45 3.82 4.94
CA GLY A 17 12.75 4.31 5.39
C GLY A 17 13.93 3.59 4.75
N LYS A 18 13.72 2.76 3.72
CA LYS A 18 14.76 1.85 3.21
C LYS A 18 15.63 2.51 2.15
N ASP A 19 15.03 3.32 1.27
CA ASP A 19 15.75 4.03 0.18
C ASP A 19 15.52 5.56 0.15
N GLY A 20 14.79 6.13 1.12
CA GLY A 20 14.41 7.55 1.02
C GLY A 20 13.82 8.18 2.29
N PRO A 21 13.06 9.29 2.14
CA PRO A 21 12.42 9.97 3.26
C PRO A 21 11.43 9.01 3.93
N SER A 22 11.55 8.85 5.25
CA SER A 22 10.83 7.84 6.05
C SER A 22 9.30 8.03 6.15
N HIS A 23 8.73 8.81 5.24
CA HIS A 23 7.36 9.29 5.19
C HIS A 23 6.64 8.87 3.89
N THR A 24 7.37 8.41 2.88
CA THR A 24 6.85 8.03 1.56
C THR A 24 7.36 6.64 1.17
N LEU A 25 6.56 5.90 0.41
CA LEU A 25 6.96 4.62 -0.18
C LEU A 25 7.23 4.81 -1.66
N SER A 26 8.44 4.47 -2.09
CA SER A 26 8.73 4.32 -3.51
C SER A 26 7.99 3.11 -4.10
N LYS A 27 7.92 3.02 -5.43
CA LYS A 27 7.27 1.91 -6.16
C LYS A 27 7.72 0.53 -5.69
N GLU A 28 9.03 0.39 -5.53
CA GLU A 28 9.67 -0.86 -5.12
C GLU A 28 9.39 -1.22 -3.66
N GLU A 29 9.35 -0.21 -2.78
CA GLU A 29 9.02 -0.37 -1.37
C GLU A 29 7.55 -0.73 -1.17
N PHE A 30 6.66 -0.07 -1.90
CA PHE A 30 5.24 -0.38 -1.93
C PHE A 30 4.99 -1.81 -2.42
N GLN A 31 5.64 -2.22 -3.51
CA GLN A 31 5.53 -3.59 -4.02
C GLN A 31 5.99 -4.62 -2.96
N SER A 32 7.11 -4.36 -2.30
CA SER A 32 7.63 -5.23 -1.24
C SER A 32 6.70 -5.31 -0.03
N LEU A 33 6.14 -4.17 0.39
CA LEU A 33 5.18 -4.11 1.50
C LEU A 33 3.92 -4.89 1.17
N VAL A 34 3.32 -4.66 0.00
CA VAL A 34 2.09 -5.35 -0.43
C VAL A 34 2.34 -6.86 -0.59
N ALA A 35 3.49 -7.27 -1.10
CA ALA A 35 3.87 -8.68 -1.19
C ALA A 35 4.00 -9.35 0.19
N SER A 36 4.59 -8.65 1.16
CA SER A 36 4.81 -9.18 2.50
C SER A 36 3.54 -9.20 3.35
N GLN A 37 2.80 -8.08 3.36
CA GLN A 37 1.67 -7.86 4.27
C GLN A 37 0.31 -8.18 3.69
N LEU A 38 0.18 -8.14 2.37
CA LEU A 38 -1.08 -8.38 1.66
C LEU A 38 -0.89 -9.48 0.59
N PRO A 39 -0.44 -10.70 0.96
CA PRO A 39 -0.15 -11.76 -0.01
C PRO A 39 -1.38 -12.18 -0.83
N ASN A 40 -2.60 -12.06 -0.27
CA ASN A 40 -3.84 -12.29 -1.02
C ASN A 40 -4.12 -11.21 -2.07
N PHE A 41 -3.66 -9.98 -1.83
CA PHE A 41 -3.73 -8.91 -2.81
C PHE A 41 -2.63 -9.05 -3.86
N VAL A 42 -1.43 -9.48 -3.46
CA VAL A 42 -0.31 -9.75 -4.37
C VAL A 42 -0.59 -10.89 -5.35
N LYS A 43 -1.50 -11.83 -5.07
CA LYS A 43 -1.92 -12.80 -6.11
C LYS A 43 -2.43 -12.12 -7.39
N ASN A 44 -3.00 -10.91 -7.29
CA ASN A 44 -3.33 -10.06 -8.44
C ASN A 44 -2.26 -8.96 -8.68
N ALA A 45 -1.58 -8.48 -7.62
CA ALA A 45 -0.59 -7.41 -7.70
C ALA A 45 0.87 -7.90 -7.89
N ALA A 46 1.11 -9.17 -8.20
CA ALA A 46 2.42 -9.67 -8.63
C ALA A 46 2.70 -9.29 -10.09
N ASP A 47 1.64 -8.92 -10.82
CA ASP A 47 1.78 -8.37 -12.16
C ASP A 47 2.30 -6.92 -12.07
N PRO A 48 3.47 -6.62 -12.66
CA PRO A 48 4.05 -5.28 -12.60
C PRO A 48 3.15 -4.22 -13.23
N ALA A 49 2.29 -4.57 -14.19
CA ALA A 49 1.32 -3.62 -14.76
C ALA A 49 0.19 -3.30 -13.78
N VAL A 50 -0.21 -4.27 -12.94
CA VAL A 50 -1.21 -4.03 -11.88
C VAL A 50 -0.64 -3.12 -10.80
N ILE A 51 0.61 -3.32 -10.37
CA ILE A 51 1.29 -2.43 -9.41
C ILE A 51 1.45 -1.03 -9.98
N ASP A 52 1.89 -0.91 -11.23
CA ASP A 52 2.06 0.38 -11.91
C ASP A 52 0.73 1.13 -12.01
N HIS A 53 -0.34 0.46 -12.44
CA HIS A 53 -1.67 1.03 -12.50
C HIS A 53 -2.23 1.38 -11.11
N LEU A 54 -1.96 0.54 -10.09
CA LEU A 54 -2.36 0.83 -8.71
C LEU A 54 -1.65 2.07 -8.19
N MET A 55 -0.35 2.14 -8.41
CA MET A 55 0.48 3.23 -7.97
C MET A 55 0.03 4.52 -8.64
N GLY A 56 -0.15 4.54 -9.96
CA GLY A 56 -0.69 5.73 -10.65
C GLY A 56 -2.14 6.07 -10.26
N SER A 57 -2.93 5.11 -9.77
CA SER A 57 -4.27 5.38 -9.23
C SER A 57 -4.29 5.89 -7.79
N LEU A 58 -3.18 5.74 -7.06
CA LEU A 58 -3.04 6.10 -5.65
C LEU A 58 -2.17 7.33 -5.43
N ASP A 59 -1.15 7.50 -6.28
CA ASP A 59 -0.26 8.65 -6.37
C ASP A 59 -1.03 9.81 -6.98
N VAL A 60 -1.75 10.55 -6.13
CA VAL A 60 -2.64 11.64 -6.54
C VAL A 60 -1.81 12.86 -6.94
N ASN A 61 -0.69 13.06 -6.26
CA ASN A 61 0.29 14.12 -6.53
C ASN A 61 1.20 13.81 -7.73
N ASN A 62 1.20 12.58 -8.25
CA ASN A 62 2.04 12.12 -9.35
C ASN A 62 3.54 12.42 -9.09
N ASP A 63 3.97 12.28 -7.83
CA ASP A 63 5.39 12.44 -7.48
C ASP A 63 6.19 11.14 -7.62
N GLY A 64 5.52 10.03 -7.91
CA GLY A 64 6.14 8.72 -8.03
C GLY A 64 6.38 8.05 -6.67
N GLU A 65 5.82 8.60 -5.60
CA GLU A 65 5.91 8.07 -4.23
C GLU A 65 4.52 7.99 -3.60
N LEU A 66 4.34 7.13 -2.59
CA LEU A 66 3.07 7.00 -1.88
C LEU A 66 3.22 7.48 -0.44
N THR A 67 2.51 8.54 -0.10
CA THR A 67 2.40 9.01 1.28
C THR A 67 1.60 8.03 2.13
N PHE A 68 1.74 8.13 3.46
CA PHE A 68 0.95 7.32 4.39
C PHE A 68 -0.57 7.48 4.16
N GLN A 69 -1.01 8.67 3.75
CA GLN A 69 -2.41 8.94 3.46
C GLN A 69 -2.91 8.16 2.24
N GLU A 70 -2.13 8.12 1.16
CA GLU A 70 -2.48 7.40 -0.08
C GLU A 70 -2.46 5.89 0.15
N PHE A 71 -1.46 5.40 0.90
CA PHE A 71 -1.43 4.02 1.34
C PHE A 71 -2.66 3.67 2.21
N TRP A 72 -3.06 4.55 3.13
CA TRP A 72 -4.24 4.34 3.96
C TRP A 72 -5.54 4.25 3.14
N GLN A 73 -5.68 5.10 2.13
CA GLN A 73 -6.79 5.06 1.17
C GLN A 73 -6.85 3.71 0.44
N LEU A 74 -5.70 3.16 0.05
CA LEU A 74 -5.63 1.81 -0.51
C LEU A 74 -6.15 0.77 0.49
N ILE A 75 -5.62 0.75 1.72
CA ILE A 75 -6.07 -0.21 2.75
C ILE A 75 -7.58 -0.11 2.97
N GLY A 76 -8.14 1.10 2.98
CA GLY A 76 -9.59 1.32 3.06
C GLY A 76 -10.35 0.74 1.86
N LYS A 77 -9.86 0.96 0.64
CA LYS A 77 -10.43 0.36 -0.59
C LYS A 77 -10.34 -1.17 -0.57
N LEU A 78 -9.24 -1.71 -0.07
CA LEU A 78 -9.02 -3.16 0.06
C LEU A 78 -9.94 -3.80 1.08
N ALA A 79 -10.06 -3.19 2.25
CA ALA A 79 -10.97 -3.62 3.29
C ALA A 79 -12.42 -3.60 2.80
N SER A 80 -12.80 -2.59 2.03
CA SER A 80 -14.12 -2.49 1.39
C SER A 80 -14.33 -3.58 0.33
N LYS A 81 -13.29 -3.90 -0.46
CA LYS A 81 -13.37 -4.89 -1.56
C LYS A 81 -13.33 -6.34 -1.09
N HIS A 82 -12.59 -6.67 -0.02
CA HIS A 82 -12.55 -8.01 0.58
C HIS A 82 -13.62 -8.24 1.65
N GLY A 83 -14.16 -7.17 2.24
CA GLY A 83 -15.07 -7.26 3.38
C GLY A 83 -16.48 -7.71 3.04
N GLY A 84 -16.87 -7.80 1.76
CA GLY A 84 -18.23 -8.21 1.42
C GLY A 84 -19.29 -7.37 2.15
N TYR A 85 -19.12 -6.05 2.20
CA TYR A 85 -20.24 -5.16 2.51
C TYR A 85 -21.12 -5.08 1.26
N SER A 86 -21.74 -6.22 0.93
CA SER A 86 -22.94 -6.26 0.13
C SER A 86 -24.00 -5.56 0.96
N GLN A 87 -24.37 -4.35 0.55
CA GLN A 87 -25.61 -3.73 0.97
C GLN A 87 -26.80 -4.50 0.41
#